data_AF-A0A7C2UL37-F1
#
_entry.id   AF-A0A7C2UL37-F1
#
_cell.length_a   1.000
_cell.length_b   1.000
_cell.length_c   1.000
_cell.angle_alpha   90.00
_cell.angle_beta   90.00
_cell.angle_gamma   90.00
#
_symmetry.space_group_name_H-M   'P 1'
#
loop_
_entity.id
_entity.type
_entity.pdbx_description
1 polymer ?
#
loop_
_entity_poly.entity_id
_entity_poly.type
_entity_poly.pdbx_seq_one_letter_code
_entity_poly.pdbx_strand_id
1 'polypeptide(L)'
;MKQKVLKEKRIRIRYSSAKPGQILINPSLAKELGIGEKAEIVVAGKKKFVFSVVLEDSVPSNAVYANTDFMKENGVADNSIATLRSA
;
A
#
# COMPACT_ATOMS: atom_id res chain seq x y z
N MET A 1 -23.95 9.24 10.11
CA MET A 1 -22.69 8.97 10.84
C MET A 1 -21.52 9.26 9.90
N LYS A 2 -20.72 10.31 10.14
CA LYS A 2 -19.51 10.56 9.32
C LYS A 2 -18.43 9.58 9.77
N GLN A 3 -18.17 8.54 8.98
CA GLN A 3 -17.01 7.66 9.21
C GLN A 3 -15.74 8.52 9.18
N LYS A 4 -14.99 8.49 10.27
CA LYS A 4 -13.72 9.20 10.39
C LYS A 4 -12.72 8.48 9.49
N VAL A 5 -12.53 8.99 8.28
CA VAL A 5 -11.54 8.48 7.33
C VAL A 5 -10.18 8.55 8.03
N LEU A 6 -9.53 7.40 8.18
CA LEU A 6 -8.17 7.35 8.70
C LEU A 6 -7.28 7.99 7.64
N LYS A 7 -6.48 9.00 8.02
CA LYS A 7 -5.60 9.66 7.05
C LYS A 7 -4.42 8.79 6.64
N GLU A 8 -4.01 7.87 7.52
CA GLU A 8 -2.87 7.00 7.33
C GLU A 8 -2.98 5.74 8.19
N LYS A 9 -2.39 4.63 7.71
CA LYS A 9 -2.30 3.37 8.46
C LYS A 9 -0.93 2.74 8.25
N ARG A 10 -0.35 2.20 9.33
CA ARG A 10 0.88 1.41 9.23
C ARG A 10 0.54 0.01 8.74
N ILE A 11 1.17 -0.40 7.65
CA ILE A 11 0.94 -1.69 6.98
C ILE A 11 2.28 -2.37 6.70
N ARG A 12 2.22 -3.64 6.33
CA ARG A 12 3.37 -4.41 5.88
C ARG A 12 3.39 -4.51 4.36
N ILE A 13 4.53 -4.25 3.75
CA ILE A 13 4.75 -4.53 2.34
C ILE A 13 5.02 -6.02 2.18
N ARG A 14 4.33 -6.65 1.24
CA ARG A 14 4.54 -8.03 0.84
C ARG A 14 4.94 -8.08 -0.62
N TYR A 15 5.89 -8.95 -0.92
CA TYR A 15 6.26 -9.26 -2.29
C TYR A 15 5.14 -9.98 -3.03
N SER A 16 4.93 -9.56 -4.27
CA SER A 16 3.94 -10.12 -5.18
C SER A 16 4.42 -9.97 -6.63
N SER A 17 3.70 -10.64 -7.53
CA SER A 17 3.79 -10.50 -8.98
C SER A 17 2.94 -9.35 -9.53
N ALA A 18 2.49 -8.42 -8.67
CA ALA A 18 1.82 -7.19 -9.09
C ALA A 18 2.65 -6.45 -10.14
N LYS A 19 2.00 -5.69 -11.02
CA LYS A 19 2.71 -4.93 -12.06
C LYS A 19 3.58 -3.83 -11.41
N PRO A 20 4.75 -3.51 -11.99
CA PRO A 20 5.52 -2.33 -11.57
C PRO A 20 4.65 -1.07 -11.60
N GLY A 21 4.75 -0.22 -10.58
CA GLY A 21 3.91 0.97 -10.46
C GLY A 21 2.48 0.72 -9.94
N GLN A 22 2.11 -0.53 -9.65
CA GLN A 22 0.83 -0.89 -9.05
C GLN A 22 1.01 -1.60 -7.70
N ILE A 23 0.00 -1.45 -6.85
CA ILE A 23 -0.13 -2.18 -5.59
C ILE A 23 -1.51 -2.83 -5.49
N LEU A 24 -1.57 -3.99 -4.85
CA LEU A 24 -2.81 -4.66 -4.52
C LEU A 24 -3.12 -4.38 -3.05
N ILE A 25 -4.33 -3.90 -2.77
CA ILE A 25 -4.79 -3.58 -1.42
C ILE A 25 -6.17 -4.17 -1.18
N ASN A 26 -6.48 -4.45 0.09
CA ASN A 26 -7.82 -4.87 0.47
C ASN A 26 -8.84 -3.72 0.23
N PRO A 27 -10.03 -3.99 -0.34
CA PRO A 27 -11.06 -2.96 -0.52
C PRO A 27 -11.50 -2.29 0.78
N SER A 28 -11.50 -3.01 1.90
CA SER A 28 -11.83 -2.46 3.22
C SER A 28 -10.78 -1.45 3.68
N LEU A 29 -9.50 -1.77 3.46
CA LEU A 29 -8.39 -0.86 3.75
C LEU A 29 -8.46 0.41 2.89
N ALA A 30 -8.79 0.26 1.61
CA ALA A 30 -8.98 1.39 0.71
C ALA A 30 -10.10 2.32 1.20
N LYS A 31 -11.24 1.76 1.59
CA LYS A 31 -12.38 2.51 2.14
C LYS A 31 -12.06 3.18 3.48
N GLU A 32 -11.36 2.49 4.38
CA GLU A 32 -10.92 3.04 5.66
C GLU A 32 -10.04 4.29 5.48
N LEU A 33 -9.17 4.26 4.47
CA LEU A 33 -8.20 5.32 4.16
C LEU A 33 -8.69 6.35 3.15
N GLY A 34 -9.87 6.17 2.55
CA GLY A 34 -10.37 7.02 1.48
C GLY A 34 -9.52 6.98 0.22
N ILE A 35 -8.89 5.85 -0.07
CA ILE A 35 -8.04 5.64 -1.26
C ILE A 35 -8.92 5.31 -2.46
N GLY A 36 -8.80 6.11 -3.52
CA GLY A 36 -9.41 5.87 -4.82
C GLY A 36 -8.43 5.16 -5.78
N GLU A 37 -7.90 5.92 -6.74
CA GLU A 37 -7.07 5.38 -7.82
C GLU A 37 -5.58 5.25 -7.46
N LYS A 38 -5.10 6.10 -6.55
CA LYS A 38 -3.68 6.20 -6.18
C LYS A 38 -3.52 6.21 -4.68
N ALA A 39 -2.41 5.62 -4.23
CA ALA A 39 -2.01 5.68 -2.84
C ALA A 39 -0.52 5.96 -2.74
N GLU A 40 -0.14 6.59 -1.64
CA GLU A 40 1.25 6.84 -1.30
C GLU A 40 1.70 5.88 -0.19
N ILE A 41 2.85 5.25 -0.44
CA ILE A 41 3.53 4.37 0.51
C ILE A 41 4.80 5.06 0.97
N VAL A 42 4.92 5.27 2.28
CA VAL A 42 6.11 5.83 2.92
C VAL A 42 6.83 4.72 3.70
N VAL A 43 8.01 4.33 3.23
CA VAL A 43 8.85 3.31 3.87
C VAL A 43 9.87 3.99 4.79
N ALA A 44 9.87 3.56 6.06
CA ALA A 44 10.78 4.08 7.10
C ALA A 44 10.81 5.62 7.23
N GLY A 45 9.72 6.32 6.88
CA GLY A 45 9.62 7.78 6.94
C GLY A 45 10.50 8.53 5.93
N LYS A 46 11.19 7.83 5.03
CA LYS A 46 12.19 8.42 4.11
C LYS A 46 11.81 8.23 2.65
N LYS A 47 11.56 6.98 2.23
CA LYS A 47 11.26 6.64 0.84
C LYS A 47 9.76 6.77 0.60
N LYS A 48 9.36 7.61 -0.35
CA LYS A 48 7.96 7.84 -0.73
C LYS A 48 7.73 7.32 -2.14
N PHE A 49 6.69 6.53 -2.32
CA PHE A 49 6.32 5.98 -3.60
C PHE A 49 4.83 6.19 -3.82
N VAL A 50 4.45 6.63 -5.01
CA VAL A 50 3.04 6.74 -5.42
C VAL A 50 2.76 5.59 -6.37
N PHE A 51 1.72 4.82 -6.06
CA PHE A 51 1.31 3.66 -6.84
C PHE A 51 -0.15 3.79 -7.27
N SER A 52 -0.45 3.21 -8.42
CA SER A 52 -1.84 2.95 -8.80
C SER A 52 -2.39 1.77 -7.98
N VAL A 53 -3.65 1.88 -7.59
CA VAL A 53 -4.29 0.95 -6.66
C VAL A 53 -5.13 -0.06 -7.43
N VAL A 54 -4.94 -1.33 -7.10
CA VAL A 54 -5.82 -2.43 -7.53
C VAL A 54 -6.43 -3.04 -6.28
N LEU A 55 -7.75 -3.17 -6.28
CA LEU A 55 -8.49 -3.71 -5.16
C LEU A 55 -8.56 -5.23 -5.26
N GLU A 56 -8.13 -5.93 -4.22
CA GLU A 56 -8.14 -7.39 -4.19
C GLU A 56 -8.45 -7.93 -2.79
N ASP A 57 -9.50 -8.74 -2.69
CA ASP A 57 -9.98 -9.30 -1.42
C ASP A 57 -9.01 -10.33 -0.80
N SER A 58 -8.15 -10.94 -1.63
CA SER A 58 -7.11 -11.88 -1.19
C SER A 58 -6.03 -11.23 -0.33
N VAL A 59 -5.88 -9.90 -0.43
CA VAL A 59 -4.87 -9.14 0.30
C VAL A 59 -5.38 -8.85 1.71
N PRO A 60 -4.60 -9.14 2.77
CA PRO A 60 -4.96 -8.79 4.14
C PRO A 60 -5.09 -7.28 4.35
N SER A 61 -6.02 -6.83 5.21
CA SER A 61 -6.25 -5.40 5.51
C SER A 61 -5.11 -4.70 6.28
N ASN A 62 -4.09 -5.44 6.69
CA ASN A 62 -2.87 -4.95 7.34
C ASN A 62 -1.62 -5.05 6.43
N ALA A 63 -1.80 -5.43 5.17
CA ALA A 63 -0.72 -5.61 4.21
C ALA A 63 -1.03 -4.96 2.87
N VAL A 64 0.02 -4.74 2.09
CA VAL A 64 -0.05 -4.30 0.70
C VAL A 64 0.87 -5.17 -0.11
N TYR A 65 0.39 -5.67 -1.24
CA TYR A 65 1.17 -6.50 -2.13
C TYR A 65 1.74 -5.61 -3.23
N ALA A 66 3.06 -5.63 -3.38
CA ALA A 66 3.77 -4.81 -4.33
C ALA A 66 4.73 -5.65 -5.17
N ASN A 67 5.09 -5.13 -6.34
CA ASN A 67 6.01 -5.80 -7.24
C ASN A 67 7.36 -6.07 -6.56
N THR A 68 7.80 -7.33 -6.64
CA THR A 68 9.01 -7.81 -5.96
C THR A 68 10.28 -7.11 -6.47
N ASP A 69 10.43 -6.98 -7.79
CA ASP A 69 11.64 -6.44 -8.41
C ASP A 69 11.77 -4.94 -8.12
N PHE A 70 10.67 -4.19 -8.29
CA PHE A 70 10.61 -2.77 -7.93
C PHE A 70 11.00 -2.54 -6.47
N MET A 71 10.49 -3.36 -5.55
CA MET A 71 10.81 -3.22 -4.13
C MET A 71 12.28 -3.52 -3.84
N LYS A 72 12.85 -4.55 -4.45
CA LYS A 72 14.29 -4.89 -4.31
C LYS A 72 15.18 -3.80 -4.87
N GLU A 73 14.91 -3.32 -6.09
CA GLU A 73 15.67 -2.22 -6.74
C GLU A 73 15.66 -0.95 -5.89
N ASN A 74 14.53 -0.68 -5.24
CA ASN A 74 14.38 0.46 -4.34
C ASN A 74 14.84 0.18 -2.91
N GLY A 75 15.46 -0.97 -2.63
CA GLY A 75 15.98 -1.35 -1.31
C GLY A 75 14.90 -1.42 -0.23
N VAL A 76 13.75 -2.02 -0.56
CA VAL A 76 12.64 -2.33 0.34
C VAL A 76 12.54 -3.85 0.47
N ALA A 77 12.80 -4.36 1.66
CA ALA A 77 12.73 -5.80 1.96
C ALA A 77 11.27 -6.27 2.06
N ASP A 78 11.03 -7.57 1.88
CA ASP A 78 9.74 -8.16 2.24
C ASP A 78 9.42 -7.92 3.71
N ASN A 79 8.14 -7.84 4.03
CA ASN A 79 7.63 -7.63 5.38
C ASN A 79 8.04 -6.28 6.01
N SER A 80 8.59 -5.36 5.21
CA SER A 80 8.94 -4.01 5.64
C SER A 80 7.71 -3.26 6.14
N ILE A 81 7.90 -2.45 7.18
CA ILE A 81 6.85 -1.57 7.72
C ILE A 81 6.81 -0.30 6.88
N ALA A 82 5.61 0.04 6.41
CA ALA A 82 5.35 1.27 5.68
C ALA A 82 4.08 1.95 6.19
N THR A 83 3.96 3.23 5.89
CA THR A 83 2.72 3.99 6.10
C THR A 83 2.03 4.14 4.77
N LEU A 84 0.78 3.66 4.69
CA LEU A 84 -0.11 3.85 3.55
C LEU A 84 -1.02 5.04 3.83
N ARG A 85 -1.16 5.93 2.85
CA ARG A 85 -2.07 7.08 2.90
C ARG A 85 -2.68 7.36 1.52
N SER A 86 -3.81 8.06 1.50
CA SER A 86 -4.36 8.61 0.26
C SER A 86 -3.35 9.58 -0.37
N ALA A 87 -3.09 9.41 -1.67
CA ALA A 87 -2.26 10.33 -2.45
C ALA A 87 -3.01 11.62 -2.78
#